data_AF-A0A920PTG5-F1
#
_entry.id   AF-A0A920PTG5-F1
#
_cell.length_a   1.000
_cell.length_b   1.000
_cell.length_c   1.000
_cell.angle_alpha   90.00
_cell.angle_beta   90.00
_cell.angle_gamma   90.00
#
_symmetry.space_group_name_H-M   'P 1'
#
loop_
_entity.id
_entity.type
_entity.pdbx_description
1 polymer ?
#
loop_
_entity_poly.entity_id
_entity_poly.type
_entity_poly.pdbx_seq_one_letter_code
_entity_poly.pdbx_strand_id
1 'polypeptide(L)'
;MVATVQSSGVVHPTKVSTCQAFQIDDPVLNEDDKIALKFGVDPGVDWVGLSFVRKAEDILYAREHLNAAGSKALVMAKLERGEGVDNIDSIMPEVDGIMVARGDLGVEIPMERVPIIQKQLVAKANEAGKVSVIATQCSGPW
;
A
#
# COMPACT_ATOMS: atom_id res chain seq x y z
N MET A 1 -6.58 -3.82 27.26
CA MET A 1 -6.56 -5.11 26.55
C MET A 1 -5.54 -6.01 27.25
N VAL A 2 -5.84 -7.30 27.43
CA VAL A 2 -4.90 -8.30 27.98
C VAL A 2 -4.62 -9.31 26.87
N ALA A 3 -3.35 -9.63 26.61
CA ALA A 3 -2.94 -10.57 25.57
C ALA A 3 -1.88 -11.53 26.11
N THR A 4 -1.81 -12.73 25.53
CA THR A 4 -0.79 -13.74 25.84
C THR A 4 0.28 -13.76 24.75
N VAL A 5 1.55 -13.78 25.15
CA VAL A 5 2.67 -13.85 24.21
C VAL A 5 2.72 -15.24 23.57
N GLN A 6 2.48 -15.32 22.27
CA GLN A 6 2.62 -16.58 21.50
C GLN A 6 4.03 -16.79 20.97
N SER A 7 4.73 -15.69 20.62
CA SER A 7 6.13 -15.71 20.20
C SER A 7 6.88 -14.57 20.89
N SER A 8 8.03 -14.86 21.49
CA SER A 8 8.84 -13.90 22.23
C SER A 8 9.90 -13.23 21.33
N GLY A 9 10.40 -12.07 21.78
CA GLY A 9 11.43 -11.30 21.09
C GLY A 9 11.63 -9.93 21.73
N VAL A 10 12.60 -9.17 21.23
CA VAL A 10 12.85 -7.79 21.69
C VAL A 10 11.86 -6.84 21.03
N VAL A 11 11.25 -5.97 21.84
CA VAL A 11 10.37 -4.89 21.39
C VAL A 11 11.08 -3.57 21.65
N HIS A 12 11.37 -2.85 20.57
CA HIS A 12 11.97 -1.52 20.65
C HIS A 12 10.88 -0.43 20.72
N PRO A 13 11.19 0.77 21.23
CA PRO A 13 10.33 1.93 21.08
C PRO A 13 9.95 2.15 19.62
N THR A 14 8.75 2.72 19.38
CA THR A 14 8.18 3.03 18.05
C THR A 14 7.92 1.84 17.10
N LYS A 15 8.01 0.60 17.58
CA LYS A 15 7.65 -0.58 16.77
C LYS A 15 6.14 -0.56 16.45
N VAL A 16 5.82 -0.60 15.16
CA VAL A 16 4.44 -0.60 14.66
C VAL A 16 3.81 -1.98 14.87
N SER A 17 2.56 -1.99 15.34
CA SER A 17 1.75 -3.20 15.47
C SER A 17 0.81 -3.35 14.28
N THR A 18 0.64 -4.57 13.79
CA THR A 18 -0.38 -4.94 12.80
C THR A 18 -1.42 -5.84 13.46
N CYS A 19 -2.66 -5.80 12.99
CA CYS A 19 -3.73 -6.68 13.46
C CYS A 19 -4.52 -7.21 12.27
N GLN A 20 -4.74 -8.53 12.25
CA GLN A 20 -5.46 -9.27 11.21
C GLN A 20 -6.87 -9.68 11.63
N ALA A 21 -7.18 -9.60 12.93
CA ALA A 21 -8.39 -10.17 13.49
C ALA A 21 -9.66 -9.35 13.18
N PHE A 22 -9.49 -8.10 12.75
CA PHE A 22 -10.58 -7.19 12.42
C PHE A 22 -10.11 -6.16 11.40
N GLN A 23 -11.03 -5.71 10.54
CA GLN A 23 -10.76 -4.65 9.59
C GLN A 23 -10.52 -3.34 10.35
N ILE A 24 -9.42 -2.67 10.03
CA ILE A 24 -9.13 -1.34 10.54
C ILE A 24 -9.79 -0.35 9.57
N ASP A 25 -10.79 0.39 10.05
CA ASP A 25 -11.58 1.35 9.25
C ASP A 25 -10.96 2.76 9.28
N ASP A 26 -9.63 2.84 9.23
CA ASP A 26 -8.94 4.12 9.15
C ASP A 26 -9.02 4.66 7.72
N PRO A 27 -9.10 5.99 7.52
CA PRO A 27 -9.01 6.58 6.19
C PRO A 27 -7.62 6.33 5.59
N VAL A 28 -7.55 6.22 4.26
CA VAL A 28 -6.26 6.00 3.56
C VAL A 28 -5.29 7.19 3.69
N LEU A 29 -5.82 8.37 4.01
CA LEU A 29 -5.04 9.56 4.36
C LEU A 29 -5.52 10.08 5.71
N ASN A 30 -4.62 10.13 6.68
CA ASN A 30 -4.84 10.86 7.92
C ASN A 30 -4.48 12.36 7.75
N GLU A 31 -4.63 13.15 8.81
CA GLU A 31 -4.33 14.59 8.75
C GLU A 31 -2.84 14.89 8.50
N ASP A 32 -1.94 14.09 9.08
CA ASP A 32 -0.50 14.23 8.85
C ASP A 32 -0.14 13.89 7.40
N ASP A 33 -0.79 12.90 6.79
CA ASP A 33 -0.62 12.55 5.37
C ASP A 33 -1.09 13.68 4.46
N LYS A 34 -2.22 14.33 4.76
CA LYS A 34 -2.70 15.49 4.00
C LYS A 34 -1.72 16.66 4.07
N ILE A 35 -1.15 16.89 5.25
CA ILE A 35 -0.10 17.89 5.46
C ILE A 35 1.14 17.52 4.63
N ALA A 36 1.61 16.27 4.72
CA ALA A 36 2.76 15.77 3.98
C ALA A 36 2.55 15.84 2.47
N LEU A 37 1.36 15.50 1.97
CA LEU A 37 0.99 15.66 0.55
C LEU A 37 1.12 17.12 0.14
N LYS A 38 0.54 18.05 0.90
CA LYS A 38 0.64 19.49 0.59
C LYS A 38 2.09 19.98 0.55
N PHE A 39 2.93 19.53 1.47
CA PHE A 39 4.36 19.87 1.48
C PHE A 39 5.16 19.21 0.36
N GLY A 40 4.86 17.95 0.03
CA GLY A 40 5.55 17.19 -1.01
C GLY A 40 5.18 17.62 -2.42
N VAL A 41 4.02 18.27 -2.60
CA VAL A 41 3.59 18.81 -3.90
C VAL A 41 4.34 20.08 -4.28
N ASP A 42 4.73 20.92 -3.32
CA ASP A 42 5.47 22.17 -3.55
C ASP A 42 6.82 21.99 -4.31
N PRO A 43 7.64 20.96 -4.01
CA PRO A 43 8.85 20.66 -4.80
C PRO A 43 8.58 19.94 -6.14
N GLY A 44 7.32 19.68 -6.52
CA GLY A 44 6.98 19.11 -7.83
C GLY A 44 7.33 17.63 -7.99
N VAL A 45 7.00 16.79 -6.99
CA VAL A 45 7.24 15.34 -7.07
C VAL A 45 6.53 14.67 -8.24
N ASP A 46 7.20 13.71 -8.87
CA ASP A 46 6.65 12.97 -10.01
C ASP A 46 5.66 11.87 -9.60
N TRP A 47 5.88 11.26 -8.43
CA TRP A 47 5.10 10.12 -7.95
C TRP A 47 4.77 10.25 -6.46
N VAL A 48 3.58 9.79 -6.10
CA VAL A 48 3.11 9.62 -4.73
C VAL A 48 2.73 8.15 -4.54
N GLY A 49 3.36 7.51 -3.54
CA GLY A 49 3.01 6.16 -3.12
C GLY A 49 1.93 6.20 -2.04
N LEU A 50 0.75 5.65 -2.33
CA LEU A 50 -0.34 5.55 -1.36
C LEU A 50 -0.25 4.22 -0.62
N SER A 51 -0.06 4.26 0.69
CA SER A 51 0.06 3.06 1.54
C SER A 51 -1.30 2.48 1.88
N PHE A 52 -1.35 1.18 2.18
CA PHE A 52 -2.53 0.45 2.64
C PHE A 52 -3.80 0.62 1.79
N VAL A 53 -3.65 0.69 0.47
CA VAL A 53 -4.80 0.81 -0.45
C VAL A 53 -5.68 -0.43 -0.37
N ARG A 54 -6.99 -0.22 -0.21
CA ARG A 54 -7.99 -1.30 -0.11
C ARG A 54 -9.01 -1.27 -1.24
N LYS A 55 -9.33 -0.09 -1.77
CA LYS A 55 -10.40 0.11 -2.75
C LYS A 55 -10.13 1.29 -3.68
N ALA A 56 -10.88 1.38 -4.79
CA ALA A 56 -10.71 2.43 -5.79
C ALA A 56 -10.94 3.84 -5.22
N GLU A 57 -11.87 3.97 -4.28
CA GLU A 57 -12.21 5.23 -3.63
C GLU A 57 -11.03 5.82 -2.85
N ASP A 58 -10.13 4.99 -2.34
CA ASP A 58 -8.91 5.45 -1.68
C ASP A 58 -8.03 6.26 -2.65
N ILE A 59 -7.96 5.83 -3.91
CA ILE A 59 -7.17 6.49 -4.96
C ILE A 59 -7.84 7.78 -5.41
N LEU A 60 -9.15 7.75 -5.60
CA LEU A 60 -9.93 8.94 -5.95
C LEU A 60 -9.79 10.02 -4.87
N TYR A 61 -9.86 9.62 -3.60
CA TYR A 61 -9.70 10.52 -2.46
C TYR A 61 -8.31 11.15 -2.42
N ALA A 62 -7.25 10.38 -2.67
CA ALA A 62 -5.89 10.92 -2.75
C ALA A 62 -5.72 11.88 -3.95
N ARG A 63 -6.29 11.55 -5.11
CA ARG A 63 -6.27 12.44 -6.29
C ARG A 63 -6.98 13.77 -6.03
N GLU A 64 -8.11 13.76 -5.32
CA GLU A 64 -8.80 15.00 -4.94
C GLU A 64 -7.88 15.95 -4.17
N HIS A 65 -7.15 15.42 -3.19
CA HIS A 65 -6.22 16.20 -2.38
C HIS A 65 -5.00 16.69 -3.18
N LEU A 66 -4.46 15.84 -4.05
CA LEU A 66 -3.37 16.21 -4.95
C LEU A 66 -3.79 17.32 -5.93
N ASN A 67 -4.97 17.21 -6.52
CA ASN A 67 -5.53 18.22 -7.43
C ASN A 67 -5.80 19.54 -6.71
N ALA A 68 -6.36 19.49 -5.49
CA ALA A 68 -6.58 20.68 -4.66
C ALA A 68 -5.27 21.37 -4.28
N ALA A 69 -4.17 20.61 -4.16
CA ALA A 69 -2.83 21.12 -3.95
C ALA A 69 -2.13 21.59 -5.25
N GLY A 70 -2.76 21.43 -6.42
CA GLY A 70 -2.18 21.80 -7.72
C GLY A 70 -1.12 20.81 -8.23
N SER A 71 -1.04 19.61 -7.65
CA SER A 71 -0.10 18.56 -8.07
C SER A 71 -0.55 17.86 -9.35
N LYS A 72 0.43 17.39 -10.11
CA LYS A 72 0.24 16.43 -11.22
C LYS A 72 0.96 15.11 -10.97
N ALA A 73 1.36 14.85 -9.73
CA ALA A 73 2.06 13.63 -9.38
C ALA A 73 1.23 12.40 -9.74
N LEU A 74 1.90 11.38 -10.26
CA LEU A 74 1.33 10.08 -10.55
C LEU A 74 1.10 9.30 -9.25
N VAL A 75 0.03 8.52 -9.19
CA VAL A 75 -0.36 7.77 -7.98
C VAL A 75 0.01 6.30 -8.15
N MET A 76 0.84 5.81 -7.23
CA MET A 76 1.21 4.41 -7.09
C MET A 76 0.50 3.78 -5.90
N ALA A 77 -0.40 2.83 -6.15
CA ALA A 77 -1.06 2.09 -5.07
C ALA A 77 -0.12 1.03 -4.48
N LYS A 78 0.16 1.08 -3.18
CA LYS A 78 0.91 0.05 -2.47
C LYS A 78 -0.05 -1.02 -1.97
N LEU A 79 0.05 -2.21 -2.54
CA LEU A 79 -0.77 -3.36 -2.20
C LEU A 79 -0.12 -4.11 -1.04
N GLU A 80 -0.57 -3.77 0.15
CA GLU A 80 -0.09 -4.24 1.45
C GLU A 80 -1.15 -5.05 2.21
N ARG A 81 -2.40 -4.98 1.74
CA ARG A 81 -3.59 -5.58 2.37
C ARG A 81 -4.23 -6.59 1.44
N GLY A 82 -4.82 -7.65 2.02
CA GLY A 82 -5.58 -8.65 1.28
C GLY A 82 -6.72 -8.03 0.47
N GLU A 83 -7.44 -7.08 1.07
CA GLU A 83 -8.54 -6.35 0.40
C GLU A 83 -8.09 -5.62 -0.87
N GLY A 84 -6.92 -4.97 -0.84
CA GLY A 84 -6.37 -4.30 -2.02
C GLY A 84 -5.99 -5.28 -3.14
N VAL A 85 -5.58 -6.49 -2.78
CA VAL A 85 -5.34 -7.57 -3.75
C VAL A 85 -6.65 -8.07 -4.35
N ASP A 86 -7.66 -8.29 -3.51
CA ASP A 86 -8.97 -8.79 -3.94
C ASP A 86 -9.70 -7.77 -4.83
N ASN A 87 -9.56 -6.48 -4.53
CA ASN A 87 -10.16 -5.37 -5.27
C ASN A 87 -9.27 -4.82 -6.41
N ILE A 88 -8.21 -5.52 -6.80
CA ILE A 88 -7.27 -5.00 -7.79
C ILE A 88 -7.93 -4.58 -9.10
N ASP A 89 -8.98 -5.26 -9.52
CA ASP A 89 -9.67 -4.98 -10.78
C ASP A 89 -10.43 -3.64 -10.76
N SER A 90 -10.89 -3.18 -9.60
CA SER A 90 -11.48 -1.84 -9.44
C SER A 90 -10.43 -0.76 -9.18
N ILE A 91 -9.30 -1.10 -8.57
CA ILE A 91 -8.19 -0.17 -8.28
C ILE A 91 -7.38 0.15 -9.56
N MET A 92 -7.12 -0.86 -10.40
CA MET A 92 -6.21 -0.75 -11.55
C MET A 92 -6.53 0.39 -12.52
N PRO A 93 -7.81 0.67 -12.86
CA PRO A 93 -8.16 1.80 -13.74
C PRO A 93 -7.78 3.16 -13.16
N GLU A 94 -7.84 3.32 -11.84
CA GLU A 94 -7.71 4.60 -11.14
C GLU A 94 -6.26 5.00 -10.84
N VAL A 95 -5.33 4.05 -10.90
CA VAL A 95 -3.91 4.24 -10.55
C VAL A 95 -3.03 4.46 -11.77
N ASP A 96 -1.89 5.10 -11.59
CA ASP A 96 -0.85 5.22 -12.62
C ASP A 96 0.13 4.04 -12.56
N GLY A 97 0.24 3.41 -11.38
CA GLY A 97 1.00 2.19 -11.18
C GLY A 97 0.65 1.50 -9.87
N ILE A 98 1.17 0.30 -9.69
CA ILE A 98 1.04 -0.48 -8.46
C ILE A 98 2.41 -0.85 -7.89
N MET A 99 2.48 -0.99 -6.57
CA MET A 99 3.61 -1.56 -5.86
C MET A 99 3.13 -2.78 -5.07
N VAL A 100 3.72 -3.95 -5.35
CA VAL A 100 3.51 -5.16 -4.54
C VAL A 100 4.48 -5.10 -3.36
N ALA A 101 4.01 -4.65 -2.21
CA ALA A 101 4.80 -4.47 -1.00
C ALA A 101 4.80 -5.77 -0.18
N ARG A 102 5.72 -6.68 -0.53
CA ARG A 102 5.71 -8.06 -0.01
C ARG A 102 5.90 -8.17 1.50
N GLY A 103 6.59 -7.21 2.12
CA GLY A 103 6.83 -7.22 3.56
C GLY A 103 5.53 -7.18 4.34
N ASP A 104 4.75 -6.12 4.16
CA ASP A 104 3.45 -5.93 4.81
C ASP A 104 2.40 -6.93 4.28
N LEU A 105 2.40 -7.19 2.97
CA LEU A 105 1.48 -8.18 2.40
C LEU A 105 1.72 -9.59 2.96
N GLY A 106 2.97 -9.99 3.18
CA GLY A 106 3.33 -11.28 3.77
C GLY A 106 3.09 -11.36 5.27
N VAL A 107 2.82 -10.23 5.93
CA VAL A 107 2.17 -10.25 7.24
C VAL A 107 0.70 -10.62 7.02
N GLU A 108 -0.02 -9.92 6.15
CA GLU A 108 -1.49 -10.05 6.01
C GLU A 108 -1.98 -11.39 5.44
N ILE A 109 -1.26 -11.96 4.47
CA ILE A 109 -1.61 -13.23 3.83
C ILE A 109 -0.49 -14.26 4.04
N PRO A 110 -0.77 -15.56 3.92
CA PRO A 110 0.26 -16.59 4.03
C PRO A 110 1.44 -16.29 3.10
N MET A 111 2.65 -16.27 3.66
CA MET A 111 3.86 -15.81 2.96
C MET A 111 4.14 -16.65 1.70
N GLU A 112 3.78 -17.94 1.70
CA GLU A 112 3.88 -18.83 0.55
C GLU A 112 2.96 -18.46 -0.62
N ARG A 113 1.89 -17.69 -0.38
CA ARG A 113 0.97 -17.20 -1.42
C ARG A 113 1.46 -15.91 -2.06
N VAL A 114 2.29 -15.13 -1.37
CA VAL A 114 2.79 -13.82 -1.84
C VAL A 114 3.45 -13.90 -3.22
N PRO A 115 4.34 -14.88 -3.54
CA PRO A 115 4.95 -14.96 -4.88
C PRO A 115 3.94 -15.21 -6.01
N ILE A 116 2.87 -15.96 -5.72
CA ILE A 116 1.82 -16.26 -6.71
C ILE A 116 1.01 -15.00 -6.99
N ILE A 117 0.56 -14.34 -5.92
CA ILE A 117 -0.22 -13.10 -6.00
C ILE A 117 0.58 -11.99 -6.68
N GLN A 118 1.86 -11.83 -6.35
CA GLN A 118 2.74 -10.88 -7.03
C GLN A 118 2.72 -11.07 -8.55
N LYS A 119 2.89 -12.30 -9.04
CA LYS A 119 2.90 -12.58 -10.49
C LYS A 119 1.57 -12.23 -11.13
N GLN A 120 0.45 -12.51 -10.46
CA GLN A 120 -0.88 -12.17 -10.94
C GLN A 120 -1.08 -10.65 -11.03
N LEU A 121 -0.70 -9.91 -9.98
CA LEU A 121 -0.79 -8.45 -9.94
C LEU A 121 0.07 -7.79 -11.02
N VAL A 122 1.30 -8.27 -11.20
CA VAL A 122 2.20 -7.78 -12.26
C VAL A 122 1.63 -8.07 -13.65
N ALA A 123 1.06 -9.26 -13.88
CA ALA A 123 0.41 -9.58 -15.15
C ALA A 123 -0.75 -8.63 -15.46
N LYS A 124 -1.65 -8.41 -14.48
CA LYS A 124 -2.77 -7.46 -14.62
C LYS A 124 -2.31 -6.03 -14.89
N ALA A 125 -1.26 -5.57 -14.19
CA ALA A 125 -0.69 -4.24 -14.42
C ALA A 125 -0.12 -4.11 -15.84
N ASN A 126 0.61 -5.12 -16.31
CA ASN A 126 1.14 -5.13 -17.67
C ASN A 126 0.03 -5.13 -18.73
N GLU A 127 -1.03 -5.93 -18.54
CA GLU A 127 -2.20 -5.95 -19.42
C GLU A 127 -2.91 -4.59 -19.48
N ALA A 128 -2.97 -3.87 -18.35
CA ALA A 128 -3.52 -2.53 -18.25
C ALA A 128 -2.56 -1.41 -18.68
N GLY A 129 -1.33 -1.73 -19.09
CA GLY A 129 -0.31 -0.74 -19.45
C GLY A 129 0.16 0.14 -18.28
N LYS A 130 0.05 -0.37 -17.04
CA LYS A 130 0.40 0.33 -15.80
C LYS A 130 1.79 -0.10 -15.31
N VAL A 131 2.51 0.81 -14.67
CA VAL A 131 3.81 0.50 -14.05
C VAL A 131 3.58 -0.43 -12.86
N SER A 132 4.35 -1.52 -12.77
CA SER A 132 4.38 -2.39 -11.60
C SER A 132 5.75 -2.39 -10.93
N VAL A 133 5.79 -2.14 -9.63
CA VAL A 133 6.99 -2.22 -8.79
C VAL A 133 6.86 -3.38 -7.82
N ILE A 134 7.91 -4.17 -7.66
CA ILE A 134 7.97 -5.20 -6.62
C ILE A 134 8.85 -4.65 -5.50
N ALA A 135 8.29 -4.50 -4.30
CA ALA A 135 8.98 -3.94 -3.15
C ALA A 135 9.09 -4.97 -2.00
N THR A 136 10.09 -4.71 -1.14
CA THR A 136 10.44 -5.49 0.06
C THR A 136 10.94 -6.94 -0.18
N GLN A 137 12.04 -7.28 0.52
CA GLN A 137 12.96 -8.44 0.49
C GLN A 137 13.19 -9.31 -0.76
N CYS A 138 14.27 -9.00 -1.49
CA CYS A 138 15.17 -9.98 -2.12
C CYS A 138 16.40 -10.31 -1.23
N SER A 139 16.34 -10.06 0.09
CA SER A 139 17.50 -10.11 1.00
C SER A 139 17.18 -10.71 2.38
N GLY A 140 16.82 -11.99 2.40
CA GLY A 140 17.09 -12.88 3.54
C GLY A 140 18.12 -13.92 3.08
N PRO A 141 18.95 -14.49 3.98
CA PRO A 141 19.88 -15.54 3.58
C PRO A 141 19.05 -16.75 3.10
N TRP A 142 19.13 -17.03 1.81
CA TRP A 142 18.97 -18.38 1.30
C TRP A 142 20.25 -19.16 1.59
#